data_AF-A0AAE1G7P4-F1
#
_entry.id   AF-A0AAE1G7P4-F1
#
_cell.length_a   1.000
_cell.length_b   1.000
_cell.length_c   1.000
_cell.angle_alpha   90.00
_cell.angle_beta   90.00
_cell.angle_gamma   90.00
#
_symmetry.space_group_name_H-M   'P 1'
#
loop_
_entity.id
_entity.type
_entity.pdbx_description
1 polymer ?
#
loop_
_entity_poly.entity_id
_entity_poly.type
_entity_poly.pdbx_seq_one_letter_code
_entity_poly.pdbx_strand_id
1 'polypeptide(L)'
;MLSIWGQQMFVNEDATQIARTFCFTNYGHGLYLCSPTEIQKFTLSADFCKDLQDMLGELFLPCDMPEPPKQSFFKGLFGGGVSQLDREELFGESSGKGSRSVAKHVPGPNAQLEVLNARAGNATSEIGRAKMLALERGQKLGELEDRTGRMMNEAESFSNTAHNLLLRYKDKKWYQL
;
A
#
# COMPACT_ATOMS: atom_id res chain seq x y z
N MET A 1 35.47 -22.42 -22.13
CA MET A 1 36.10 -21.20 -21.57
C MET A 1 35.12 -20.06 -21.79
N LEU A 2 34.20 -19.85 -20.85
CA LEU A 2 33.27 -18.71 -20.84
C LEU A 2 33.40 -18.06 -19.47
N SER A 3 34.21 -17.01 -19.43
CA SER A 3 34.55 -16.23 -18.26
C SER A 3 33.37 -15.30 -17.95
N ILE A 4 32.45 -15.74 -17.09
CA ILE A 4 31.44 -14.85 -16.53
C ILE A 4 32.17 -13.98 -15.51
N TRP A 5 32.49 -12.76 -15.91
CA TRP A 5 32.98 -11.72 -15.03
C TRP A 5 31.95 -11.51 -13.92
N GLY A 6 32.32 -11.89 -12.71
CA GLY A 6 31.57 -11.57 -11.51
C GLY A 6 31.57 -10.06 -11.33
N GLN A 7 30.52 -9.41 -11.80
CA GLN A 7 30.09 -8.17 -11.17
C GLN A 7 29.67 -8.57 -9.76
N GLN A 8 30.58 -8.33 -8.81
CA GLN A 8 30.29 -8.41 -7.39
C GLN A 8 29.20 -7.37 -7.12
N MET A 9 27.94 -7.79 -7.21
CA MET A 9 26.83 -7.03 -6.65
C MET A 9 27.13 -6.92 -5.17
N PHE A 10 27.47 -5.70 -4.72
CA PHE A 10 27.48 -5.38 -3.30
C PHE A 10 26.02 -5.51 -2.84
N VAL A 11 25.65 -6.72 -2.42
CA VAL A 11 24.34 -6.99 -1.82
C VAL A 11 24.41 -6.36 -0.43
N ASN A 12 23.78 -5.20 -0.33
CA ASN A 12 23.60 -4.43 0.90
C ASN A 12 23.03 -5.36 2.00
N GLU A 13 23.47 -5.21 3.24
CA GLU A 13 23.54 -6.18 4.35
C GLU A 13 22.24 -6.90 4.81
N ASP A 14 21.11 -6.77 4.13
CA ASP A 14 19.85 -7.42 4.49
C ASP A 14 19.52 -8.66 3.62
N ALA A 15 20.43 -9.63 3.60
CA ALA A 15 20.21 -10.93 2.93
C ALA A 15 18.93 -11.64 3.43
N THR A 16 18.51 -11.36 4.67
CA THR A 16 17.31 -11.93 5.31
C THR A 16 16.00 -11.39 4.73
N GLN A 17 15.97 -10.14 4.25
CA GLN A 17 14.78 -9.55 3.65
C GLN A 17 14.62 -10.03 2.20
N ILE A 18 15.73 -10.09 1.45
CA ILE A 18 15.76 -10.60 0.08
C ILE A 18 15.30 -12.06 0.04
N ALA A 19 15.79 -12.92 0.94
CA ALA A 19 15.38 -14.32 0.99
C ALA A 19 13.87 -14.55 1.30
N ARG A 20 13.19 -13.57 1.91
CA ARG A 20 11.74 -13.65 2.19
C ARG A 20 10.87 -13.22 1.01
N THR A 21 11.42 -12.41 0.09
CA THR A 21 10.70 -11.87 -1.06
C THR A 21 11.13 -12.51 -2.38
N PHE A 22 12.07 -13.45 -2.33
CA PHE A 22 12.64 -14.12 -3.48
C PHE A 22 11.99 -15.48 -3.72
N CYS A 23 11.26 -15.63 -4.82
CA CYS A 23 10.55 -16.86 -5.17
C CYS A 23 10.96 -17.35 -6.56
N PHE A 24 11.18 -18.66 -6.68
CA PHE A 24 11.36 -19.32 -7.97
C PHE A 24 10.11 -20.09 -8.39
N THR A 25 9.74 -19.98 -9.66
CA THR A 25 8.78 -20.89 -10.28
C THR A 25 9.49 -22.11 -10.84
N ASN A 26 8.76 -23.21 -11.00
CA ASN A 26 9.20 -24.45 -11.62
C ASN A 26 9.64 -24.30 -13.10
N TYR A 27 9.49 -23.11 -13.69
CA TYR A 27 9.90 -22.79 -15.06
C TYR A 27 11.09 -21.81 -15.14
N GLY A 28 11.82 -21.59 -14.03
CA GLY A 28 13.03 -20.75 -14.03
C GLY A 28 12.78 -19.24 -13.94
N HIS A 29 11.60 -18.83 -13.46
CA HIS A 29 11.33 -17.42 -13.15
C HIS A 29 11.75 -17.13 -11.73
N GLY A 30 12.40 -15.98 -11.54
CA GLY A 30 12.62 -15.40 -10.23
C GLY A 30 11.94 -14.04 -10.14
N LEU A 31 11.37 -13.76 -8.98
CA LEU A 31 10.80 -12.45 -8.65
C LEU A 31 11.38 -12.02 -7.32
N TYR A 32 11.70 -10.74 -7.19
CA TYR A 32 11.98 -10.15 -5.89
C TYR A 32 11.50 -8.70 -5.79
N LEU A 33 11.24 -8.27 -4.56
CA LEU A 33 10.86 -6.90 -4.24
C LEU A 33 12.13 -6.11 -3.91
N CYS A 34 12.49 -5.15 -4.76
CA CYS A 34 13.64 -4.25 -4.54
C CYS A 34 13.31 -3.16 -3.51
N SER A 35 12.03 -2.80 -3.42
CA SER A 35 11.48 -1.88 -2.42
C SER A 35 10.00 -2.24 -2.16
N PRO A 36 9.35 -1.68 -1.12
CA PRO A 36 7.93 -1.90 -0.86
C PRO A 36 7.01 -1.54 -2.04
N THR A 37 7.50 -0.75 -3.01
CA THR A 37 6.75 -0.27 -4.18
C THR A 37 7.31 -0.78 -5.50
N GLU A 38 8.40 -1.56 -5.50
CA GLU A 38 9.11 -1.95 -6.72
C GLU A 38 9.35 -3.46 -6.76
N ILE A 39 8.83 -4.08 -7.82
CA ILE A 39 8.95 -5.50 -8.11
C ILE A 39 9.90 -5.67 -9.30
N GLN A 40 10.94 -6.48 -9.14
CA GLN A 40 11.87 -6.81 -10.22
C GLN A 40 11.79 -8.31 -10.54
N LYS A 41 11.45 -8.62 -11.80
CA LYS A 41 11.34 -9.98 -12.34
C LYS A 41 12.58 -10.29 -13.17
N PHE A 42 13.13 -11.48 -13.01
CA PHE A 42 14.18 -12.01 -13.88
C PHE A 42 13.86 -13.44 -14.30
N THR A 43 14.48 -13.91 -15.38
CA THR A 43 14.17 -15.22 -15.97
C THR A 43 15.47 -15.91 -16.36
N LEU A 44 15.65 -17.15 -15.91
CA LEU A 44 16.81 -17.98 -16.18
C LEU A 44 16.39 -19.21 -17.01
N SER A 45 15.77 -18.96 -18.17
CA SER A 45 15.38 -20.01 -19.11
C SER A 45 15.45 -19.48 -20.54
N ALA A 46 16.29 -20.12 -21.37
CA ALA A 46 16.55 -19.70 -22.75
C ALA A 46 15.31 -19.87 -23.66
N ASP A 47 14.48 -20.87 -23.37
CA ASP A 47 13.24 -21.10 -24.10
C ASP A 47 12.21 -20.01 -23.80
N PHE A 48 12.21 -19.50 -22.56
CA PHE A 48 11.27 -18.52 -22.06
C PHE A 48 11.63 -17.06 -22.40
N CYS A 49 12.88 -16.80 -22.81
CA CYS A 49 13.28 -15.50 -23.31
C CYS A 49 12.46 -15.07 -24.54
N LYS A 50 11.95 -16.02 -25.32
CA LYS A 50 11.12 -15.76 -26.52
C LYS A 50 9.75 -15.21 -26.15
N ASP A 51 9.19 -15.71 -25.05
CA ASP A 51 7.84 -15.36 -24.60
C ASP A 51 7.85 -14.22 -23.56
N LEU A 52 9.04 -13.73 -23.17
CA LEU A 52 9.23 -12.76 -22.10
C LEU A 52 8.38 -11.50 -22.29
N GLN A 53 8.33 -10.98 -23.52
CA GLN A 53 7.55 -9.79 -23.88
C GLN A 53 6.05 -9.98 -23.65
N ASP A 54 5.51 -11.14 -24.02
CA ASP A 54 4.07 -11.44 -23.86
C ASP A 54 3.67 -11.64 -22.39
N MET A 55 4.65 -11.86 -21.51
CA MET A 55 4.43 -12.05 -20.08
C MET A 55 4.79 -10.83 -19.23
N LEU A 56 5.19 -9.73 -19.85
CA LEU A 56 5.27 -8.44 -19.19
C LEU A 56 3.83 -7.92 -19.06
N GLY A 57 3.28 -7.98 -17.84
CA GLY A 57 2.02 -7.33 -17.52
C GLY A 57 2.24 -5.86 -17.15
N GLU A 58 1.22 -5.03 -17.37
CA GLU A 58 1.19 -3.66 -16.86
C GLU A 58 0.76 -3.67 -15.39
N LEU A 59 1.60 -3.12 -14.50
CA LEU A 59 1.28 -3.00 -13.07
C LEU A 59 0.21 -1.92 -12.80
N PHE A 60 0.10 -0.97 -13.72
CA PHE A 60 -0.82 0.14 -13.64
C PHE A 60 -1.81 0.01 -14.79
N LEU A 61 -3.10 0.05 -14.48
CA LEU A 61 -4.11 0.27 -15.50
C LEU A 61 -4.04 1.75 -15.90
N PRO A 62 -3.80 2.08 -17.18
CA PRO A 62 -3.98 3.45 -17.64
C PRO A 62 -5.43 3.84 -17.34
N CYS A 63 -5.60 4.70 -16.35
CA CYS A 63 -6.87 5.32 -16.03
C CYS A 63 -6.90 6.65 -16.77
N ASP A 64 -7.99 6.89 -17.50
CA ASP A 64 -8.21 8.21 -18.07
C ASP A 64 -8.19 9.24 -16.93
N MET A 65 -7.42 10.32 -17.14
CA MET A 65 -7.39 11.42 -16.20
C MET A 65 -8.85 11.85 -15.96
N PRO A 66 -9.36 11.80 -14.72
CA PRO A 66 -10.73 12.21 -14.46
C PRO A 66 -10.93 13.62 -15.00
N GLU A 67 -12.07 13.87 -15.66
CA GLU A 67 -12.35 15.19 -16.24
C GLU A 67 -12.07 16.27 -15.18
N PRO A 68 -11.27 17.29 -15.52
CA PRO A 68 -11.01 18.39 -14.61
C PRO A 68 -12.35 18.92 -14.11
N PRO A 69 -12.51 19.13 -12.79
CA PRO A 69 -13.78 19.61 -12.26
C PRO A 69 -14.20 20.84 -13.06
N LYS A 70 -15.41 20.78 -13.63
CA LYS A 70 -15.96 21.86 -14.48
C LYS A 70 -15.74 23.16 -13.72
N GLN A 71 -15.00 24.09 -14.34
CA GLN A 71 -14.69 25.36 -13.71
C GLN A 71 -16.01 26.03 -13.33
N SER A 72 -16.23 26.12 -12.02
CA SER A 72 -17.39 26.83 -11.50
C SER A 72 -17.33 28.27 -12.03
N PHE A 73 -18.50 28.83 -12.35
CA PHE A 73 -18.70 30.18 -12.90
C PHE A 73 -17.90 31.29 -12.19
N PHE A 74 -17.41 31.03 -10.97
CA PHE A 74 -16.59 31.94 -10.18
C PHE A 74 -15.10 32.00 -10.54
N LYS A 75 -14.62 31.24 -11.53
CA LYS A 75 -13.21 31.36 -11.95
C LYS A 75 -12.89 32.71 -12.62
N GLY A 76 -13.90 33.42 -13.13
CA GLY A 76 -13.75 34.82 -13.56
C GLY A 76 -13.67 35.84 -12.43
N LEU A 77 -14.05 35.46 -11.18
CA LEU A 77 -14.18 36.41 -10.07
C LEU A 77 -13.21 36.14 -8.91
N PHE A 78 -12.70 34.90 -8.72
CA PHE A 78 -11.80 34.57 -7.60
C PHE A 78 -10.67 33.55 -7.88
N GLY A 79 -10.42 33.13 -9.12
CA GLY A 79 -9.49 32.01 -9.39
C GLY A 79 -8.56 32.23 -10.57
N GLY A 80 -7.39 32.82 -10.32
CA GLY A 80 -6.33 33.03 -11.30
C GLY A 80 -5.98 31.77 -12.08
N GLY A 81 -6.33 31.76 -13.37
CA GLY A 81 -5.49 31.13 -14.37
C GLY A 81 -4.43 32.13 -14.78
N VAL A 82 -3.21 31.63 -14.98
CA VAL A 82 -2.13 32.34 -15.68
C VAL A 82 -2.62 32.75 -17.07
N SER A 83 -3.20 33.94 -17.22
CA SER A 83 -2.71 34.81 -18.28
C SER A 83 -1.25 35.09 -17.95
N GLN A 84 -0.39 35.31 -18.94
CA GLN A 84 0.88 35.96 -18.64
C GLN A 84 0.52 37.30 -18.00
N LEU A 85 0.53 37.35 -16.66
CA LEU A 85 0.23 38.54 -15.90
C LEU A 85 1.40 39.48 -16.17
N ASP A 86 1.14 40.48 -17.00
CA ASP A 86 2.11 41.53 -17.27
C ASP A 86 2.35 42.31 -15.96
N ARG A 87 3.60 42.25 -15.49
CA ARG A 87 3.98 42.79 -14.17
C ARG A 87 3.93 44.31 -14.17
N GLU A 88 4.13 44.94 -15.34
CA GLU A 88 3.94 46.37 -15.54
C GLU A 88 2.46 46.79 -15.45
N GLU A 89 1.51 45.94 -15.87
CA GLU A 89 0.09 46.26 -15.84
C GLU A 89 -0.50 46.16 -14.42
N LEU A 90 0.01 45.24 -13.59
CA LEU A 90 -0.47 45.02 -12.21
C LEU A 90 0.25 45.83 -11.11
N PHE A 91 1.49 46.24 -11.33
CA PHE A 91 2.28 46.94 -10.31
C PHE A 91 3.05 48.15 -10.84
N GLY A 92 2.96 48.44 -12.14
CA GLY A 92 3.51 49.66 -12.73
C GLY A 92 2.66 50.89 -12.41
N GLU A 93 3.17 52.06 -12.78
CA GLU A 93 2.55 53.36 -12.48
C GLU A 93 1.13 53.52 -13.08
N SER A 94 0.75 52.68 -14.04
CA SER A 94 -0.57 52.64 -14.68
C SER A 94 -1.63 51.77 -13.97
N SER A 95 -1.27 50.97 -12.95
CA SER A 95 -2.20 50.01 -12.32
C SER A 95 -3.32 50.64 -11.47
N GLY A 96 -3.37 51.97 -11.37
CA GLY A 96 -4.45 52.70 -10.69
C GLY A 96 -4.45 52.55 -9.17
N LYS A 97 -4.88 53.59 -8.45
CA LYS A 97 -4.99 53.53 -6.99
C LYS A 97 -6.28 52.81 -6.59
N GLY A 98 -6.15 51.79 -5.73
CA GLY A 98 -7.26 50.95 -5.27
C GLY A 98 -8.44 51.73 -4.68
N SER A 99 -9.66 51.35 -5.09
CA SER A 99 -10.90 52.01 -4.69
C SER A 99 -11.17 51.85 -3.19
N ARG A 100 -11.40 52.98 -2.50
CA ARG A 100 -11.70 53.03 -1.06
C ARG A 100 -13.12 52.55 -0.70
N SER A 101 -13.90 52.05 -1.66
CA SER A 101 -15.33 51.74 -1.46
C SER A 101 -15.68 50.24 -1.51
N VAL A 102 -14.72 49.31 -1.58
CA VAL A 102 -15.04 47.87 -1.62
C VAL A 102 -15.33 47.36 -0.21
N ALA A 103 -16.60 47.05 0.06
CA ALA A 103 -17.05 46.46 1.32
C ALA A 103 -16.46 45.05 1.51
N LYS A 104 -15.84 44.80 2.68
CA LYS A 104 -15.46 43.45 3.09
C LYS A 104 -16.75 42.64 3.27
N HIS A 105 -16.93 41.58 2.47
CA HIS A 105 -17.99 40.60 2.71
C HIS A 105 -17.70 39.86 4.01
N VAL A 106 -18.43 40.20 5.07
CA VAL A 106 -18.44 39.47 6.34
C VAL A 106 -19.50 38.37 6.20
N PRO A 107 -19.15 37.08 6.14
CA PRO A 107 -20.12 36.01 6.07
C PRO A 107 -21.05 36.09 7.29
N GLY A 108 -22.36 36.11 7.05
CA GLY A 108 -23.35 36.15 8.12
C GLY A 108 -23.24 34.92 9.05
N PRO A 109 -23.76 35.01 10.29
CA PRO A 109 -23.55 34.02 11.36
C PRO A 109 -23.93 32.56 11.01
N ASN A 110 -24.73 32.33 9.96
CA ASN A 110 -25.19 30.99 9.55
C ASN A 110 -24.24 30.26 8.59
N ALA A 111 -23.33 30.96 7.88
CA ALA A 111 -22.43 30.31 6.92
C ALA A 111 -21.39 29.40 7.59
N GLN A 112 -20.93 29.78 8.79
CA GLN A 112 -20.02 28.96 9.61
C GLN A 112 -20.70 27.69 10.12
N LEU A 113 -22.01 27.77 10.42
CA LEU A 113 -22.83 26.68 10.94
C LEU A 113 -23.08 25.60 9.87
N GLU A 114 -23.28 25.99 8.62
CA GLU A 114 -23.47 25.06 7.50
C GLU A 114 -22.20 24.26 7.19
N VAL A 115 -21.03 24.92 7.20
CA VAL A 115 -19.72 24.26 7.04
C VAL A 115 -19.44 23.30 8.20
N LEU A 116 -19.79 23.68 9.43
CA LEU A 116 -19.66 22.81 10.60
C LEU A 116 -20.58 21.59 10.51
N ASN A 117 -21.84 21.75 10.08
CA ASN A 117 -22.76 20.64 9.88
C ASN A 117 -22.30 19.68 8.79
N ALA A 118 -21.77 20.18 7.67
CA ALA A 118 -21.22 19.34 6.61
C ALA A 118 -20.01 18.52 7.10
N ARG A 119 -19.11 19.14 7.87
CA ARG A 119 -17.97 18.44 8.50
C ARG A 119 -18.40 17.40 9.53
N ALA A 120 -19.41 17.72 10.36
CA ALA A 120 -19.96 16.80 11.36
C ALA A 120 -20.65 15.58 10.70
N GLY A 121 -21.35 15.78 9.58
CA GLY A 121 -21.95 14.70 8.80
C GLY A 121 -20.91 13.72 8.26
N ASN A 122 -19.82 14.23 7.67
CA ASN A 122 -18.73 13.41 7.15
C ASN A 122 -18.05 12.59 8.26
N ALA A 123 -17.71 13.23 9.38
CA ALA A 123 -17.06 12.55 10.51
C ALA A 123 -17.92 11.41 11.09
N THR A 124 -19.23 11.59 11.16
CA THR A 124 -20.16 10.56 11.66
C THR A 124 -20.18 9.33 10.76
N SER A 125 -20.10 9.54 9.43
CA SER A 125 -20.09 8.44 8.46
C SER A 125 -18.82 7.59 8.55
N GLU A 126 -17.67 8.21 8.79
CA GLU A 126 -16.39 7.51 8.99
C GLU A 126 -16.37 6.70 10.28
N ILE A 127 -16.95 7.24 11.36
CA ILE A 127 -17.11 6.53 12.64
C ILE A 127 -18.01 5.30 12.47
N GLY A 128 -19.11 5.43 11.72
CA GLY A 128 -19.99 4.30 11.40
C GLY A 128 -19.24 3.17 10.67
N ARG A 129 -18.41 3.52 9.68
CA ARG A 129 -17.56 2.56 8.97
C ARG A 129 -16.53 1.91 9.88
N ALA A 130 -15.85 2.71 10.72
CA ALA A 130 -14.87 2.19 11.68
C ALA A 130 -15.51 1.22 12.69
N LYS A 131 -16.73 1.49 13.16
CA LYS A 131 -17.48 0.59 14.03
C LYS A 131 -17.73 -0.77 13.37
N MET A 132 -18.15 -0.80 12.11
CA MET A 132 -18.40 -2.07 11.40
C MET A 132 -17.12 -2.90 11.28
N LEU A 133 -15.99 -2.27 10.92
CA LEU A 133 -14.70 -2.94 10.85
C LEU A 133 -14.25 -3.48 12.22
N ALA A 134 -14.53 -2.74 13.31
CA ALA A 134 -14.22 -3.19 14.66
C ALA A 134 -15.04 -4.42 15.07
N LEU A 135 -16.32 -4.49 14.67
CA LEU A 135 -17.17 -5.66 14.93
C LEU A 135 -16.68 -6.89 14.15
N GLU A 136 -16.36 -6.73 12.86
CA GLU A 136 -15.81 -7.82 12.05
C GLU A 136 -14.48 -8.32 12.61
N ARG A 137 -13.60 -7.40 13.06
CA ARG A 137 -12.37 -7.75 13.76
C ARG A 137 -12.65 -8.54 15.04
N GLY A 138 -13.65 -8.13 15.82
CA GLY A 138 -14.06 -8.84 17.04
C GLY A 138 -14.46 -10.28 16.76
N GLN A 139 -15.27 -10.50 15.72
CA GLN A 139 -15.67 -11.85 15.30
C GLN A 139 -14.46 -12.70 14.88
N LYS A 140 -13.58 -12.16 14.02
CA LYS A 140 -12.38 -12.87 13.55
C LYS A 140 -11.42 -13.21 14.70
N LEU A 141 -11.31 -12.35 15.71
CA LEU A 141 -10.51 -12.63 16.90
C LEU A 141 -11.10 -13.77 17.74
N GLY A 142 -12.42 -13.84 17.87
CA GLY A 142 -13.08 -14.98 18.54
C GLY A 142 -12.84 -16.30 17.80
N GLU A 143 -12.99 -16.32 16.48
CA GLU A 143 -12.69 -17.51 15.66
C GLU A 143 -11.20 -17.92 15.76
N LEU A 144 -10.29 -16.93 15.85
CA LEU A 144 -8.87 -17.16 16.05
C LEU A 144 -8.57 -17.75 17.44
N GLU A 145 -9.23 -17.27 18.49
CA GLU A 145 -9.10 -17.80 19.84
C GLU A 145 -9.50 -19.27 19.90
N ASP A 146 -10.67 -19.62 19.34
CA ASP A 146 -11.15 -21.01 19.27
C ASP A 146 -10.17 -21.92 18.51
N ARG A 147 -9.66 -21.44 17.37
CA ARG A 147 -8.68 -22.18 16.57
C ARG A 147 -7.35 -22.35 17.30
N THR A 148 -6.91 -21.33 18.03
CA THR A 148 -5.67 -21.36 18.80
C THR A 148 -5.80 -22.29 20.01
N GLY A 149 -6.96 -22.30 20.67
CA GLY A 149 -7.27 -23.25 21.75
C GLY A 149 -7.21 -24.70 21.27
N ARG A 150 -7.80 -25.01 20.11
CA ARG A 150 -7.68 -26.34 19.49
C ARG A 150 -6.23 -26.70 19.17
N MET A 151 -5.49 -25.77 18.56
CA MET A 151 -4.09 -25.96 18.21
C MET A 151 -3.23 -26.23 19.45
N MET A 152 -3.48 -25.54 20.57
CA MET A 152 -2.77 -25.76 21.83
C MET A 152 -2.99 -27.18 22.36
N ASN A 153 -4.23 -27.66 22.37
CA ASN A 153 -4.57 -29.02 22.79
C ASN A 153 -3.90 -30.08 21.89
N GLU A 154 -3.91 -29.87 20.58
CA GLU A 154 -3.23 -30.76 19.61
C GLU A 154 -1.72 -30.77 19.82
N ALA A 155 -1.11 -29.60 20.06
CA ALA A 155 0.31 -29.48 20.33
C ALA A 155 0.72 -30.19 21.63
N GLU A 156 -0.10 -30.09 22.69
CA GLU A 156 0.12 -30.82 23.94
C GLU A 156 0.04 -32.34 23.72
N SER A 157 -0.99 -32.81 23.00
CA SER A 157 -1.15 -34.22 22.66
C SER A 157 0.07 -34.73 21.86
N PHE A 158 0.49 -33.98 20.83
CA PHE A 158 1.65 -34.31 20.02
C PHE A 158 2.94 -34.37 20.85
N SER A 159 3.17 -33.38 21.72
CA SER A 159 4.32 -33.34 22.63
C SER A 159 4.39 -34.58 23.52
N ASN A 160 3.25 -34.97 24.10
CA ASN A 160 3.17 -36.18 24.94
C ASN A 160 3.46 -37.46 24.14
N THR A 161 2.92 -37.58 22.94
CA THR A 161 3.20 -38.73 22.06
C THR A 161 4.67 -38.79 21.64
N ALA A 162 5.25 -37.66 21.26
CA ALA A 162 6.67 -37.56 20.89
C ALA A 162 7.58 -37.90 22.09
N HIS A 163 7.23 -37.43 23.29
CA HIS A 163 7.97 -37.76 24.51
C HIS A 163 7.91 -39.26 24.83
N ASN A 164 6.72 -39.86 24.75
CA ASN A 164 6.55 -41.30 24.94
C ASN A 164 7.35 -42.12 23.92
N LEU A 165 7.35 -41.70 22.64
CA LEU A 165 8.13 -42.34 21.60
C LEU A 165 9.64 -42.27 21.91
N LEU A 166 10.12 -41.10 22.32
CA LEU A 166 11.51 -40.89 22.71
C LEU A 166 11.91 -41.81 23.87
N LEU A 167 11.09 -41.93 24.91
CA LEU A 167 11.36 -42.84 26.02
C LEU A 167 11.44 -44.30 25.56
N ARG A 168 10.52 -44.73 24.67
CA ARG A 168 10.55 -46.09 24.11
C ARG A 168 11.84 -46.38 23.35
N TYR A 169 12.33 -45.44 22.53
CA TYR A 169 13.60 -45.60 21.83
C TYR A 169 14.81 -45.52 22.75
N LYS A 170 14.77 -44.66 23.77
CA LYS A 170 15.83 -44.54 24.78
C LYS A 170 16.01 -45.83 25.57
N ASP A 171 14.90 -46.47 25.95
CA ASP A 171 14.92 -47.66 26.80
C ASP A 171 14.94 -48.98 25.99
N LYS A 172 14.87 -48.89 24.66
CA LYS A 172 14.94 -50.06 23.78
C LYS A 172 16.32 -50.70 23.88
N LYS A 173 16.36 -51.92 24.40
CA LYS A 173 17.59 -52.72 24.44
C LYS A 173 17.78 -53.43 23.10
N TRP A 174 19.04 -53.51 22.66
CA TRP A 174 19.42 -54.05 21.34
C TRP A 174 18.97 -55.50 21.09
N TYR A 175 18.67 -56.25 22.15
CA TYR A 175 18.25 -57.65 22.09
C TYR A 175 16.72 -57.86 22.17
N GLN A 176 15.94 -56.78 22.30
CA GLN A 176 14.48 -56.82 22.25
C GLN A 176 14.04 -56.34 20.86
N LEU A 177 14.05 -57.28 19.91
CA LEU A 177 13.52 -57.09 18.56
C LEU A 177 12.00 -57.24 18.55
#